data_AF-A0A9W7ZVY3-F1
#
_entry.id   AF-A0A9W7ZVY3-F1
#
_cell.length_a   1.000
_cell.length_b   1.000
_cell.length_c   1.000
_cell.angle_alpha   90.00
_cell.angle_beta   90.00
_cell.angle_gamma   90.00
#
_symmetry.space_group_name_H-M   'P 1'
#
loop_
_entity.id
_entity.type
_entity.pdbx_description
1 polymer ?
#
loop_
_entity_poly.entity_id
_entity_poly.type
_entity_poly.pdbx_seq_one_letter_code
_entity_poly.pdbx_strand_id
1 'polypeptide(L)'
;MLQGPVFSQRDLEAIATDLGNASRKLEGGGWLRWNPHRLALGMGDYDINVLTAALRTKGYGIEWFDRRKGAAEIPLDRALGLILNKAPERIWQRRHWLALRRLNGAYWNLDSALEAPTYFVDREQVSAFLDAELACGGHVFVVLSAVAE
;
A
#
# COMPACT_ATOMS: atom_id res chain seq x y z
N MET A 1 -6.60 4.81 -4.67
CA MET A 1 -5.43 4.76 -5.59
C MET A 1 -5.83 4.82 -7.07
N LEU A 2 -6.48 3.77 -7.62
CA LEU A 2 -6.75 3.63 -9.07
C LEU A 2 -7.96 4.42 -9.62
N GLN A 3 -8.52 5.33 -8.83
CA GLN A 3 -9.63 6.23 -9.24
C GLN A 3 -10.88 5.52 -9.75
N GLY A 4 -11.23 4.40 -9.11
CA GLY A 4 -12.47 3.65 -9.36
C GLY A 4 -12.51 2.36 -8.53
N PRO A 5 -13.65 1.65 -8.49
CA PRO A 5 -13.79 0.36 -7.82
C PRO A 5 -13.16 -0.77 -8.64
N VAL A 6 -11.84 -0.68 -8.86
CA VAL A 6 -11.10 -1.61 -9.74
C VAL A 6 -10.96 -3.00 -9.13
N PHE A 7 -10.96 -3.10 -7.81
CA PHE A 7 -10.90 -4.35 -7.06
C PHE A 7 -12.02 -4.38 -6.03
N SER A 8 -12.74 -5.50 -6.00
CA SER A 8 -13.61 -5.87 -4.90
C SER A 8 -12.82 -6.67 -3.85
N GLN A 9 -13.43 -6.84 -2.67
CA GLN A 9 -12.90 -7.72 -1.63
C GLN A 9 -12.66 -9.15 -2.15
N ARG A 10 -13.58 -9.67 -2.97
CA ARG A 10 -13.48 -11.01 -3.55
C ARG A 10 -12.28 -11.14 -4.49
N ASP A 11 -11.96 -10.09 -5.25
CA ASP A 11 -10.80 -10.08 -6.14
C ASP A 11 -9.49 -10.18 -5.33
N LEU A 12 -9.39 -9.39 -4.25
CA LEU A 12 -8.22 -9.41 -3.38
C LEU A 12 -8.09 -10.72 -2.60
N GLU A 13 -9.20 -11.34 -2.18
CA GLU A 13 -9.22 -12.68 -1.55
C GLU A 13 -8.78 -13.78 -2.51
N ALA A 14 -9.18 -13.71 -3.78
CA ALA A 14 -8.71 -14.65 -4.81
C ALA A 14 -7.19 -14.54 -4.99
N ILE A 15 -6.67 -13.32 -5.13
CA ILE A 15 -5.23 -13.06 -5.25
C ILE A 15 -4.47 -13.58 -4.03
N ALA A 16 -4.98 -13.32 -2.82
CA ALA A 16 -4.36 -13.81 -1.58
C ALA A 16 -4.33 -15.35 -1.51
N THR A 17 -5.39 -16.00 -1.98
CA THR A 17 -5.50 -17.46 -2.04
C THR A 17 -4.49 -18.05 -3.03
N ASP A 18 -4.36 -17.44 -4.21
CA ASP A 18 -3.41 -17.87 -5.24
C ASP A 18 -1.96 -17.73 -4.77
N LEU A 19 -1.60 -16.61 -4.15
CA LEU A 19 -0.29 -16.42 -3.54
C LEU A 19 -0.01 -17.47 -2.46
N GLY A 20 -0.98 -17.77 -1.59
CA GLY A 20 -0.84 -18.80 -0.57
C GLY A 20 -0.67 -20.22 -1.14
N ASN A 21 -1.34 -20.52 -2.26
CA ASN A 21 -1.20 -21.80 -2.96
C ASN A 21 0.16 -21.91 -3.65
N ALA A 22 0.61 -20.83 -4.30
CA ALA A 22 1.93 -20.76 -4.94
C ALA A 22 3.06 -20.96 -3.92
N SER A 23 3.00 -20.26 -2.78
CA SER A 23 3.98 -20.42 -1.69
C SER A 23 4.06 -21.87 -1.20
N ARG A 24 2.90 -22.52 -1.00
CA ARG A 24 2.85 -23.93 -0.56
C ARG A 24 3.43 -24.90 -1.58
N LYS A 25 3.30 -24.61 -2.88
CA LYS A 25 3.86 -25.45 -3.95
C LYS A 25 5.38 -25.33 -4.04
N LEU A 26 5.93 -24.17 -3.66
CA LEU A 26 7.38 -23.92 -3.59
C LEU A 26 8.00 -24.54 -2.33
N GLU A 27 7.26 -24.58 -1.21
CA GLU A 27 7.74 -25.12 0.07
C GLU A 27 7.42 -26.62 0.22
N GLY A 28 8.31 -27.45 -0.30
CA GLY A 28 8.30 -28.91 -0.10
C GLY A 28 8.62 -29.33 1.34
N GLY A 29 7.69 -29.16 2.28
CA GLY A 29 7.66 -29.86 3.56
C GLY A 29 8.12 -29.08 4.81
N GLY A 30 7.25 -29.09 5.83
CA GLY A 30 7.63 -28.89 7.24
C GLY A 30 7.36 -27.51 7.85
N TRP A 31 6.63 -27.52 8.98
CA TRP A 31 6.50 -26.51 10.05
C TRP A 31 6.09 -25.05 9.74
N LEU A 32 6.22 -24.53 8.50
CA LEU A 32 5.74 -23.21 8.10
C LEU A 32 4.27 -23.21 7.61
N ARG A 33 3.39 -23.89 8.34
CA ARG A 33 1.92 -23.88 8.07
C ARG A 33 1.23 -22.57 8.49
N TRP A 34 1.97 -21.62 9.03
CA TRP A 34 1.48 -20.31 9.42
C TRP A 34 1.45 -19.40 8.20
N ASN A 35 0.35 -19.45 7.45
CA ASN A 35 0.07 -18.45 6.43
C ASN A 35 -0.74 -17.31 7.08
N PRO A 36 -0.15 -16.13 7.36
CA PRO A 36 -0.84 -15.02 8.02
C PRO A 36 -2.10 -14.56 7.27
N HIS A 37 -2.19 -14.89 5.97
CA HIS A 37 -3.36 -14.65 5.13
C HIS A 37 -4.64 -15.36 5.60
N ARG A 38 -4.59 -16.31 6.55
CA ARG A 38 -5.78 -16.87 7.20
C ARG A 38 -6.45 -15.94 8.22
N LEU A 39 -5.79 -14.88 8.67
CA LEU A 39 -6.39 -13.84 9.52
C LEU A 39 -7.24 -12.83 8.71
N ALA A 40 -7.15 -12.86 7.38
CA ALA A 40 -7.95 -12.06 6.46
C ALA A 40 -9.31 -12.72 6.14
N LEU A 41 -10.00 -13.26 7.16
CA LEU A 41 -11.41 -13.66 7.06
C LEU A 41 -12.30 -12.41 6.94
N GLY A 42 -12.29 -11.79 5.76
CA GLY A 42 -13.25 -10.75 5.36
C GLY A 42 -13.12 -9.38 6.00
N MET A 43 -11.99 -9.06 6.65
CA MET A 43 -11.77 -7.75 7.33
C MET A 43 -10.87 -6.78 6.56
N GLY A 44 -10.41 -7.11 5.36
CA GLY A 44 -9.57 -6.20 4.54
C GLY A 44 -8.12 -6.03 4.99
N ASP A 45 -7.62 -6.88 5.89
CA ASP A 45 -6.26 -6.86 6.44
C ASP A 45 -5.29 -7.59 5.48
N TYR A 46 -5.16 -7.06 4.26
CA TYR A 46 -4.32 -7.64 3.22
C TYR A 46 -2.85 -7.28 3.43
N ASP A 47 -1.98 -8.26 3.21
CA ASP A 47 -0.55 -8.05 3.14
C ASP A 47 -0.16 -7.27 1.88
N ILE A 48 0.95 -6.54 1.93
CA ILE A 48 1.48 -5.78 0.80
C ILE A 48 1.71 -6.63 -0.46
N ASN A 49 1.98 -7.92 -0.34
CA ASN A 49 2.14 -8.83 -1.48
C ASN A 49 0.83 -8.97 -2.27
N VAL A 50 -0.32 -8.95 -1.60
CA VAL A 50 -1.64 -8.96 -2.26
C VAL A 50 -1.84 -7.68 -3.04
N LEU A 51 -1.55 -6.52 -2.42
CA LEU A 51 -1.64 -5.21 -3.09
C LEU A 51 -0.68 -5.12 -4.28
N THR A 52 0.53 -5.65 -4.13
CA THR A 52 1.55 -5.72 -5.19
C THR A 52 1.08 -6.56 -6.36
N ALA A 53 0.57 -7.76 -6.09
CA ALA A 53 0.04 -8.65 -7.12
C ALA A 53 -1.17 -8.01 -7.82
N ALA A 54 -2.11 -7.43 -7.06
CA ALA A 54 -3.27 -6.73 -7.60
C ALA A 54 -2.84 -5.60 -8.56
N LEU A 55 -1.98 -4.69 -8.11
CA LEU A 55 -1.46 -3.60 -8.94
C LEU A 55 -0.77 -4.11 -10.22
N ARG A 56 0.02 -5.18 -10.12
CA ARG A 56 0.67 -5.81 -11.28
C ARG A 56 -0.33 -6.33 -12.30
N THR A 57 -1.46 -6.91 -11.89
CA THR A 57 -2.52 -7.35 -12.83
C THR A 57 -3.11 -6.21 -13.67
N LYS A 58 -2.91 -4.95 -13.23
CA LYS A 58 -3.36 -3.75 -13.92
C LYS A 58 -2.19 -2.96 -14.54
N GLY A 59 -1.00 -3.56 -14.64
CA GLY A 59 0.16 -2.93 -15.25
C GLY A 59 0.82 -1.85 -14.39
N TYR A 60 0.66 -1.90 -13.06
CA TYR A 60 1.35 -0.96 -12.16
C TYR A 60 2.54 -1.62 -11.46
N GLY A 61 3.59 -0.83 -11.28
CA GLY A 61 4.73 -1.17 -10.44
C GLY A 61 4.54 -0.67 -9.01
N ILE A 62 5.22 -1.31 -8.07
CA ILE A 62 5.31 -0.86 -6.69
C ILE A 62 6.74 -1.01 -6.19
N GLU A 63 7.29 0.05 -5.63
CA GLU A 63 8.63 0.09 -5.04
C GLU A 63 8.52 0.38 -3.54
N TRP A 64 9.31 -0.33 -2.74
CA TRP A 64 9.37 -0.10 -1.30
C TRP A 64 10.31 1.06 -1.03
N PHE A 65 9.83 2.06 -0.29
CA PHE A 65 10.70 3.14 0.16
C PHE A 65 11.51 2.68 1.38
N ASP A 66 12.82 2.93 1.36
CA ASP A 66 13.68 2.66 2.51
C ASP A 66 13.40 3.69 3.61
N ARG A 67 12.69 3.28 4.66
CA ARG A 67 12.29 4.14 5.79
C ARG A 67 13.45 4.76 6.59
N ARG A 68 14.69 4.34 6.33
CA ARG A 68 15.89 4.96 6.94
C ARG A 68 16.26 6.29 6.27
N LYS A 69 15.68 6.55 5.10
CA LYS A 69 15.82 7.79 4.33
C LYS A 69 14.73 8.78 4.70
N GLY A 70 15.02 10.07 4.51
CA GLY A 70 14.01 11.13 4.68
C GLY A 70 12.99 11.12 3.53
N ALA A 71 11.74 11.47 3.82
CA ALA A 71 10.66 11.48 2.84
C ALA A 71 10.92 12.41 1.64
N ALA A 72 11.79 13.41 1.78
CA ALA A 72 12.24 14.25 0.67
C ALA A 72 12.89 13.45 -0.49
N GLU A 73 13.49 12.30 -0.19
CA GLU A 73 14.06 11.38 -1.20
C GLU A 73 12.98 10.56 -1.94
N ILE A 74 11.72 10.60 -1.51
CA ILE A 74 10.64 9.93 -2.22
C ILE A 74 10.46 10.63 -3.57
N PRO A 75 10.50 9.87 -4.68
CA PRO A 75 10.49 10.45 -6.01
C PRO A 75 9.05 10.73 -6.45
N LEU A 76 8.44 11.73 -5.82
CA LEU A 76 7.05 12.15 -6.03
C LEU A 76 6.76 12.51 -7.49
N ASP A 77 7.74 13.07 -8.21
CA ASP A 77 7.51 13.53 -9.58
C ASP A 77 7.23 12.39 -10.58
N ARG A 78 7.81 11.20 -10.33
CA ARG A 78 7.58 9.98 -11.14
C ARG A 78 6.49 9.08 -10.58
N ALA A 79 6.02 9.34 -9.36
CA ALA A 79 5.06 8.48 -8.68
C ALA A 79 3.65 8.76 -9.20
N LEU A 80 2.94 7.70 -9.55
CA LEU A 80 1.49 7.75 -9.75
C LEU A 80 0.82 8.16 -8.41
N GLY A 81 1.24 7.50 -7.34
CA GLY A 81 0.77 7.74 -5.99
C GLY A 81 1.60 6.95 -5.00
N LEU A 82 1.23 7.06 -3.73
CA LEU A 82 1.85 6.34 -2.64
C LEU A 82 0.79 5.48 -1.96
N ILE A 83 1.17 4.27 -1.57
CA ILE A 83 0.40 3.48 -0.61
C ILE A 83 1.16 3.54 0.71
N LEU A 84 0.46 3.81 1.80
CA LEU A 84 1.03 3.87 3.12
C LEU A 84 0.42 2.78 3.97
N ASN A 85 1.26 2.16 4.79
CA ASN A 85 0.84 1.31 5.88
C ASN A 85 1.20 2.02 7.19
N LYS A 86 0.25 2.73 7.78
CA LYS A 86 0.46 3.48 9.03
C LYS A 86 0.68 2.52 10.19
N ALA A 87 1.62 2.87 11.06
CA ALA A 87 1.72 2.19 12.35
C ALA A 87 0.50 2.51 13.21
N PRO A 88 0.06 1.59 14.07
CA PRO A 88 -1.04 1.86 14.99
C PRO A 88 -0.61 2.89 16.03
N GLU A 89 -1.49 3.82 16.39
CA GLU A 89 -1.22 4.79 17.46
C GLU A 89 -1.25 4.14 18.84
N ARG A 90 -2.00 3.04 18.98
CA ARG A 90 -2.17 2.30 20.23
C ARG A 90 -1.94 0.81 19.98
N ILE A 91 -1.35 0.10 20.94
CA ILE A 91 -0.92 -1.31 20.78
C ILE A 91 -2.04 -2.30 20.40
N TRP A 92 -3.30 -1.96 20.65
CA TRP A 92 -4.47 -2.79 20.29
C TRP A 92 -5.11 -2.41 18.96
N GLN A 93 -4.68 -1.31 18.34
CA GLN A 93 -5.10 -0.95 16.99
C GLN A 93 -4.30 -1.78 15.98
N ARG A 94 -4.94 -2.07 14.86
CA ARG A 94 -4.26 -2.65 13.70
C ARG A 94 -3.58 -1.56 12.91
N ARG A 95 -2.65 -1.97 12.05
CA ARG A 95 -2.10 -1.07 11.05
C ARG A 95 -3.20 -0.62 10.09
N HIS A 96 -3.01 0.56 9.49
CA HIS A 96 -4.00 1.17 8.62
C HIS A 96 -3.44 1.45 7.24
N TRP A 97 -4.16 1.03 6.21
CA TRP A 97 -3.78 1.26 4.82
C TRP A 97 -4.45 2.53 4.30
N LEU A 98 -3.67 3.42 3.71
CA LEU A 98 -4.20 4.57 2.98
C LEU A 98 -3.45 4.80 1.67
N ALA A 99 -4.04 5.60 0.79
CA ALA A 99 -3.42 5.97 -0.47
C ALA A 99 -3.28 7.49 -0.59
N LEU A 100 -2.09 7.95 -1.00
CA LEU A 100 -1.92 9.30 -1.53
C LEU A 100 -1.90 9.22 -3.06
N ARG A 101 -2.66 10.07 -3.75
CA ARG A 101 -2.70 10.07 -5.23
C ARG A 101 -2.43 11.46 -5.78
N ARG A 102 -1.53 11.56 -6.76
CA ARG A 102 -1.34 12.79 -7.52
C ARG A 102 -2.48 12.97 -8.52
N LEU A 103 -3.30 14.00 -8.32
CA LEU A 103 -4.44 14.37 -9.16
C LEU A 103 -4.39 15.88 -9.40
N ASN A 104 -4.53 16.30 -10.67
CA ASN A 104 -4.56 17.71 -11.06
C ASN A 104 -3.37 18.52 -10.50
N GLY A 105 -2.18 17.92 -10.49
CA GLY A 105 -0.94 18.56 -10.04
C GLY A 105 -0.66 18.48 -8.54
N ALA A 106 -1.65 18.17 -7.70
CA ALA A 106 -1.51 18.06 -6.24
C ALA A 106 -1.60 16.61 -5.75
N TYR A 107 -1.02 16.33 -4.58
CA TYR A 107 -1.26 15.06 -3.89
C TYR A 107 -2.51 15.14 -3.04
N TRP A 108 -3.34 14.11 -3.13
CA TRP A 108 -4.56 13.95 -2.36
C TRP A 108 -4.41 12.79 -1.38
N ASN A 109 -4.77 13.03 -0.12
CA ASN A 109 -4.96 12.00 0.88
C ASN A 109 -6.34 11.35 0.70
N LEU A 110 -6.33 10.09 0.31
CA LEU A 110 -7.51 9.26 0.06
C LEU A 110 -7.69 8.23 1.19
N ASP A 111 -7.29 8.58 2.40
CA ASP A 111 -7.56 7.79 3.59
C ASP A 111 -9.08 7.62 3.79
N SER A 112 -9.52 6.37 3.83
CA SER A 112 -10.94 6.01 4.00
C SER A 112 -11.50 6.36 5.39
N ALA A 113 -10.64 6.70 6.36
CA ALA A 113 -11.05 7.18 7.68
C ALA A 113 -11.38 8.68 7.70
N LEU A 114 -11.05 9.42 6.65
CA LEU A 114 -11.43 10.83 6.51
C LEU A 114 -12.88 10.96 6.03
N GLU A 115 -13.58 12.00 6.48
CA GLU A 115 -14.93 12.32 5.97
C GLU A 115 -14.92 12.63 4.47
N ALA A 116 -13.84 13.24 3.99
CA ALA A 116 -13.61 13.54 2.58
C ALA A 116 -12.12 13.57 2.26
N PRO A 117 -11.73 13.37 0.99
CA PRO A 117 -10.35 13.55 0.54
C PRO A 117 -9.82 14.95 0.86
N THR A 118 -8.60 15.00 1.39
CA THR A 118 -7.86 16.26 1.59
C THR A 118 -6.70 16.31 0.60
N TYR A 119 -6.16 17.50 0.32
CA TYR A 119 -4.99 17.64 -0.54
C TYR A 119 -3.87 18.40 0.17
N PHE A 120 -2.64 18.10 -0.23
CA PHE A 120 -1.45 18.81 0.21
C PHE A 120 -1.21 19.98 -0.73
N VAL A 121 -0.93 21.15 -0.15
CA VAL A 121 -0.74 22.40 -0.92
C VAL A 121 0.55 22.32 -1.75
N ASP A 122 1.58 21.68 -1.22
CA ASP A 122 2.90 21.61 -1.83
C ASP A 122 3.63 20.31 -1.45
N ARG A 123 4.83 20.15 -2.01
CA ARG A 123 5.72 19.01 -1.77
C ARG A 123 6.24 18.96 -0.33
N GLU A 124 6.39 20.10 0.33
CA GLU A 124 6.92 20.17 1.70
C GLU A 124 5.90 19.58 2.67
N GLN A 125 4.61 19.90 2.51
CA GLN A 125 3.53 19.29 3.28
C GLN A 125 3.44 17.78 3.06
N VAL A 126 3.59 17.31 1.82
CA VAL A 126 3.63 15.86 1.53
C VAL A 126 4.81 15.21 2.26
N SER A 127 5.99 15.82 2.18
CA SER A 127 7.20 15.27 2.79
C SER A 127 7.10 15.26 4.31
N ALA A 128 6.64 16.36 4.93
CA ALA A 128 6.45 16.46 6.37
C ALA A 128 5.45 15.43 6.90
N PHE A 129 4.33 15.23 6.18
CA PHE A 129 3.37 14.18 6.51
C PHE A 129 4.03 12.79 6.44
N LEU A 130 4.74 12.49 5.35
CA LEU A 130 5.40 11.20 5.17
C LEU A 130 6.51 10.95 6.20
N ASP A 131 7.30 11.96 6.55
CA ASP A 131 8.33 11.86 7.59
C ASP A 131 7.72 11.55 8.95
N ALA A 132 6.58 12.18 9.30
CA ALA A 132 5.87 11.88 10.54
C ALA A 132 5.39 10.41 10.57
N GLU A 133 4.81 9.93 9.47
CA GLU A 133 4.36 8.54 9.35
C GLU A 133 5.52 7.54 9.42
N LEU A 134 6.65 7.83 8.76
CA LEU A 134 7.86 7.00 8.80
C LEU A 134 8.47 6.96 10.21
N ALA A 135 8.52 8.11 10.90
CA ALA A 135 9.03 8.22 12.27
C ALA A 135 8.21 7.37 13.27
N CYS A 136 6.90 7.24 13.05
CA CYS A 136 6.03 6.38 13.84
C CYS A 136 6.15 4.87 13.48
N GLY A 137 7.01 4.48 12.54
CA GLY A 137 7.14 3.10 12.09
C GLY A 137 6.17 2.71 10.97
N GLY A 138 5.65 3.71 10.25
CA GLY A 138 4.93 3.54 9.00
C GLY A 138 5.83 3.02 7.88
N HIS A 139 5.20 2.45 6.85
CA HIS A 139 5.87 2.07 5.61
C HIS A 139 5.24 2.81 4.44
N VAL A 140 6.07 3.25 3.50
CA VAL A 140 5.65 3.93 2.28
C VAL A 140 6.03 3.09 1.09
N PHE A 141 5.08 2.92 0.16
CA PHE A 141 5.28 2.21 -1.09
C PHE A 141 4.95 3.14 -2.25
N VAL A 142 5.86 3.27 -3.19
CA VAL A 142 5.73 4.14 -4.36
C VAL A 142 5.06 3.36 -5.47
N VAL A 143 3.89 3.80 -5.92
CA VAL A 143 3.19 3.20 -7.06
C VAL A 143 3.61 3.92 -8.34
N LEU A 144 4.02 3.15 -9.33
CA LEU A 144 4.46 3.64 -10.63
C LEU A 144 3.48 3.18 -11.70
N SER A 145 3.16 4.06 -12.64
CA SER A 145 2.53 3.64 -13.90
C SER A 145 3.49 2.73 -14.67
N ALA A 146 2.96 1.75 -15.42
CA ALA A 146 3.74 1.18 -16.52
C ALA A 146 4.29 2.32 -17.37
N VAL A 147 5.56 2.22 -17.73
CA VAL A 147 6.12 2.99 -18.83
C VAL A 147 5.30 2.56 -20.05
N ALA A 148 4.64 3.50 -20.73
CA ALA A 148 4.13 3.21 -22.06
C ALA A 148 5.36 2.88 -22.91
N GLU A 149 5.48 1.61 -23.34
CA GLU A 149 6.43 1.24 -24.40
C GLU A 149 6.12 2.02 -25.69
#